data_AF-A0A7S0WI73-F1
#
_entry.id   AF-A0A7S0WI73-F1
#
_cell.length_a   1.000
_cell.length_b   1.000
_cell.length_c   1.000
_cell.angle_alpha   90.00
_cell.angle_beta   90.00
_cell.angle_gamma   90.00
#
_symmetry.space_group_name_H-M   'P 1'
#
loop_
_entity.id
_entity.type
_entity.pdbx_description
1 polymer ?
#
loop_
_entity_poly.entity_id
_entity_poly.type
_entity_poly.pdbx_seq_one_letter_code
_entity_poly.pdbx_strand_id
1 'polypeptide(L)'
;TKKLQRLFARMGVPLAACQQKFSHMSADYMRQLEAKLEEFGREVGLTSLRFKSFCMERGHKLQVSASDVALGVSCLLESPTDETGDWTDNWRRAATALSANQWEVLSAGIQTSMAYQRTILTQVGKSRTVVSRPQKLLRVLD
;
A
#
# COMPACT_ATOMS: atom_id res chain seq x y z
N THR A 1 1.25 15.29 6.03
CA THR A 1 2.67 14.90 5.83
C THR A 1 3.58 15.27 7.00
N LYS A 2 3.54 16.50 7.55
CA LYS A 2 4.44 16.94 8.64
C LYS A 2 4.40 16.09 9.94
N LYS A 3 3.25 15.47 10.30
CA LYS A 3 3.15 14.60 11.49
C LYS A 3 3.97 13.30 11.34
N LEU A 4 3.95 12.70 10.14
CA LEU A 4 4.68 11.47 9.86
C LEU A 4 6.20 11.70 9.79
N GLN A 5 6.64 12.81 9.20
CA GLN A 5 8.06 13.18 9.20
C GLN A 5 8.60 13.42 10.61
N ARG A 6 7.82 14.04 11.49
CA ARG A 6 8.18 14.20 12.92
C ARG A 6 8.30 12.85 13.64
N LEU A 7 7.42 11.90 13.33
CA LEU A 7 7.51 10.54 13.86
C LEU A 7 8.81 9.85 13.41
N PHE A 8 9.16 9.93 12.12
CA PHE A 8 10.42 9.36 11.62
C PHE A 8 11.66 10.01 12.25
N ALA A 9 11.64 11.33 12.43
CA ALA A 9 12.71 12.04 13.13
C ALA A 9 12.85 11.55 14.58
N ARG A 10 11.73 11.30 15.28
CA ARG A 10 11.73 10.79 16.65
C ARG A 10 12.24 9.34 16.74
N MET A 11 11.93 8.51 15.75
CA MET A 11 12.46 7.13 15.65
C MET A 11 13.96 7.09 15.25
N GLY A 12 14.56 8.21 14.87
CA GLY A 12 15.96 8.27 14.43
C GLY A 12 16.21 7.56 13.10
N VAL A 13 15.19 7.48 12.22
CA VAL A 13 15.35 6.91 10.88
C VAL A 13 15.54 8.07 9.88
N PRO A 14 16.64 8.08 9.11
CA PRO A 14 16.88 9.16 8.15
C PRO A 14 15.81 9.17 7.06
N LEU A 15 15.34 10.35 6.69
CA LEU A 15 14.29 10.51 5.68
C LEU A 15 14.68 9.91 4.32
N ALA A 16 15.97 9.98 3.98
CA ALA A 16 16.51 9.36 2.77
C ALA A 16 16.32 7.84 2.75
N ALA A 17 16.49 7.16 3.90
CA ALA A 17 16.24 5.72 4.00
C ALA A 17 14.74 5.39 3.93
N CYS A 18 13.87 6.26 4.45
CA CYS A 18 12.42 6.08 4.33
C CYS A 18 11.90 6.20 2.88
N GLN A 19 12.65 6.87 2.00
CA GLN A 19 12.31 7.00 0.58
C GLN A 19 12.85 5.85 -0.28
N GLN A 20 13.80 5.07 0.26
CA GLN A 20 14.39 3.93 -0.41
C GLN A 20 13.43 2.73 -0.40
N LYS A 21 13.57 1.83 -1.39
CA LYS A 21 12.88 0.54 -1.34
C LYS A 21 13.35 -0.25 -0.12
N PHE A 22 12.40 -0.85 0.60
CA PHE A 22 12.65 -1.66 1.80
C PHE A 22 13.72 -2.74 1.58
N SER A 23 13.72 -3.39 0.41
CA SER A 23 14.70 -4.42 0.03
C SER A 23 16.16 -3.96 -0.01
N HIS A 24 16.41 -2.65 -0.11
CA HIS A 24 17.76 -2.07 -0.19
C HIS A 24 18.14 -1.30 1.09
N MET A 25 17.28 -1.28 2.10
CA MET A 25 17.56 -0.65 3.39
C MET A 25 18.57 -1.51 4.17
N SER A 26 19.34 -0.92 5.08
CA SER A 26 20.23 -1.72 5.93
C SER A 26 19.42 -2.63 6.87
N ALA A 27 19.93 -3.84 7.09
CA ALA A 27 19.26 -4.85 7.93
C ALA A 27 19.02 -4.35 9.37
N ASP A 28 19.91 -3.49 9.89
CA ASP A 28 19.76 -2.90 11.23
C ASP A 28 18.53 -1.99 11.31
N TYR A 29 18.30 -1.16 10.30
CA TYR A 29 17.09 -0.34 10.26
C TYR A 29 15.84 -1.18 10.08
N MET A 30 15.87 -2.24 9.25
CA MET A 30 14.72 -3.13 9.05
C MET A 30 14.31 -3.82 10.35
N ARG A 31 15.27 -4.32 11.14
CA ARG A 31 15.00 -4.97 12.43
C ARG A 31 14.51 -3.99 13.50
N GLN A 32 15.11 -2.80 13.57
CA GLN A 32 14.72 -1.80 14.57
C GLN A 32 13.39 -1.12 14.27
N LEU A 33 12.93 -1.13 13.01
CA LEU A 33 11.72 -0.44 12.59
C LEU A 33 10.47 -0.95 13.33
N GLU A 34 10.33 -2.27 13.52
CA GLU A 34 9.18 -2.85 14.23
C GLU A 34 9.14 -2.39 15.69
N ALA A 35 10.27 -2.51 16.41
CA ALA A 35 10.37 -2.11 17.81
C ALA A 35 10.10 -0.61 18.00
N LYS A 36 10.68 0.25 17.14
CA LYS A 36 10.49 1.70 17.18
C LYS A 36 9.06 2.12 16.86
N LEU A 37 8.39 1.43 15.92
CA LEU A 37 6.99 1.70 15.62
C LEU A 37 6.07 1.34 16.79
N GLU A 38 6.38 0.28 17.54
CA GLU A 38 5.60 -0.10 18.72
C GLU A 38 5.78 0.87 19.89
N GLU A 39 7.00 1.41 20.07
CA GLU A 39 7.33 2.39 21.09
C GLU A 39 6.70 3.77 20.81
N PHE A 40 6.95 4.33 19.62
CA PHE A 40 6.52 5.70 19.26
C PHE A 40 5.15 5.76 18.61
N GLY A 41 4.60 4.63 18.15
CA GLY A 41 3.30 4.58 17.46
C GLY A 41 2.12 4.96 18.37
N ARG A 42 2.17 4.59 19.65
CA ARG A 42 1.09 4.90 20.63
C ARG A 42 0.84 6.40 20.76
N GLU A 43 1.91 7.20 20.74
CA GLU A 43 1.83 8.66 20.87
C GLU A 43 1.11 9.33 19.69
N VAL A 44 1.19 8.72 18.51
CA VAL A 44 0.55 9.23 17.29
C VAL A 44 -0.89 8.73 17.15
N GLY A 45 -1.31 7.76 17.97
CA GLY A 45 -2.58 7.05 17.89
C GLY A 45 -2.54 5.81 17.00
N LEU A 46 -1.35 5.28 16.69
CA LEU A 46 -1.17 4.05 15.91
C LEU A 46 -1.11 2.86 16.89
N THR A 47 -2.28 2.41 17.35
CA THR A 47 -2.41 1.38 18.39
C THR A 47 -2.48 -0.06 17.87
N SER A 48 -2.66 -0.27 16.55
CA SER A 48 -2.87 -1.61 15.98
C SER A 48 -2.09 -1.80 14.67
N LEU A 49 -0.76 -1.72 14.76
CA LEU A 49 0.13 -1.94 13.61
C LEU A 49 0.51 -3.41 13.41
N ARG A 50 0.56 -4.19 14.49
CA ARG A 50 0.98 -5.59 14.46
C ARG A 50 -0.23 -6.51 14.48
N PHE A 51 -0.31 -7.42 13.53
CA PHE A 51 -1.33 -8.46 13.46
C PHE A 51 -0.67 -9.79 13.12
N LYS A 52 -1.28 -10.89 13.59
CA LYS A 52 -0.81 -12.23 13.26
C LYS A 52 -1.16 -12.50 11.79
N SER A 53 -0.15 -12.75 10.98
CA SER A 53 -0.29 -13.03 9.55
C SER A 53 0.72 -14.08 9.13
N PHE A 54 0.65 -14.47 7.86
CA PHE A 54 1.55 -15.44 7.25
C PHE A 54 2.40 -14.75 6.19
N CYS A 55 3.63 -15.22 6.04
CA CYS A 55 4.50 -14.84 4.93
C CYS A 55 4.88 -16.10 4.16
N MET A 56 4.91 -15.99 2.84
CA MET A 56 5.42 -17.02 1.96
C MET A 56 6.83 -16.62 1.53
N GLU A 57 7.80 -17.49 1.79
CA GLU A 57 9.16 -17.35 1.29
C GLU A 57 9.30 -18.12 -0.02
N ARG A 58 9.82 -17.46 -1.05
CA ARG A 58 10.14 -18.05 -2.36
C ARG A 58 11.61 -17.81 -2.66
N GLY A 59 12.41 -18.88 -2.65
CA GLY A 59 13.84 -18.80 -2.91
C GLY A 59 14.61 -18.01 -1.84
N HIS A 60 15.72 -17.38 -2.23
CA HIS A 60 16.72 -16.85 -1.29
C HIS A 60 16.46 -15.43 -0.76
N LYS A 61 15.59 -14.65 -1.41
CA LYS A 61 15.40 -13.21 -1.08
C LYS A 61 13.99 -12.68 -1.21
N LEU A 62 13.04 -13.48 -1.72
CA LEU A 62 11.68 -13.01 -1.95
C LEU A 62 10.76 -13.53 -0.84
N GLN A 63 10.36 -12.62 0.04
CA GLN A 63 9.32 -12.86 1.05
C GLN A 63 8.11 -12.02 0.69
N VAL A 64 6.94 -12.65 0.62
CA VAL A 64 5.66 -12.00 0.28
C VAL A 64 4.68 -12.21 1.43
N SER A 65 4.05 -11.14 1.91
CA SER A 65 3.03 -11.25 2.96
C SER A 65 1.71 -11.77 2.38
N ALA A 66 0.93 -12.49 3.20
CA ALA A 66 -0.39 -12.96 2.80
C ALA A 66 -1.31 -11.81 2.36
N SER A 67 -1.17 -10.64 3.00
CA SER A 67 -1.93 -9.43 2.68
C SER A 67 -1.56 -8.87 1.31
N ASP A 68 -0.28 -8.85 0.95
CA ASP A 68 0.17 -8.38 -0.38
C ASP A 68 -0.36 -9.27 -1.50
N VAL A 69 -0.41 -10.59 -1.27
CA VAL A 69 -1.00 -11.54 -2.22
C VAL A 69 -2.49 -11.25 -2.40
N ALA A 70 -3.24 -11.08 -1.31
CA ALA A 70 -4.67 -10.78 -1.37
C ALA A 70 -4.94 -9.49 -2.16
N LEU A 71 -4.21 -8.41 -1.86
CA LEU A 71 -4.34 -7.13 -2.56
C LEU A 71 -3.95 -7.22 -4.05
N GLY A 72 -2.87 -7.95 -4.35
CA GLY A 72 -2.43 -8.16 -5.73
C GLY A 72 -3.46 -8.93 -6.55
N VAL A 73 -4.04 -10.00 -5.99
CA VAL A 73 -5.09 -10.80 -6.63
C VAL A 73 -6.37 -9.99 -6.83
N SER A 74 -6.80 -9.21 -5.83
CA SER A 74 -7.96 -8.31 -5.98
C SER A 74 -7.77 -7.32 -7.12
N CYS A 75 -6.59 -6.71 -7.26
CA CYS A 75 -6.33 -5.80 -8.38
C CYS A 75 -6.23 -6.51 -9.73
N LEU A 76 -5.80 -7.78 -9.78
CA LEU A 76 -5.82 -8.56 -11.02
C LEU A 76 -7.26 -8.86 -11.48
N LEU A 77 -8.20 -9.05 -10.53
CA LEU A 77 -9.62 -9.26 -10.80
C LEU A 77 -10.30 -7.98 -11.29
N GLU A 78 -9.98 -6.84 -10.68
CA GLU A 78 -10.57 -5.53 -10.98
C GLU A 78 -9.87 -4.79 -12.13
N SER A 79 -8.80 -5.36 -12.68
CA SER A 79 -8.07 -4.77 -13.80
C SER A 79 -9.00 -4.59 -15.00
N PRO A 80 -9.01 -3.44 -15.68
CA PRO A 80 -9.73 -3.33 -16.94
C PRO A 80 -9.13 -4.32 -17.94
N THR A 81 -9.98 -5.18 -18.51
CA THR A 81 -9.65 -6.02 -19.67
C THR A 81 -9.76 -5.19 -20.95
N ASP A 82 -9.13 -5.69 -22.01
CA ASP A 82 -9.30 -5.15 -23.35
C ASP A 82 -10.78 -5.21 -23.79
N GLU A 83 -11.08 -4.60 -24.94
CA GLU A 83 -12.42 -4.25 -25.46
C GLU A 83 -13.46 -5.40 -25.45
N THR A 84 -13.03 -6.66 -25.37
CA THR A 84 -13.87 -7.85 -25.26
C THR A 84 -14.60 -7.98 -23.90
N GLY A 85 -14.13 -7.28 -22.86
CA GLY A 85 -14.87 -7.12 -21.59
C GLY A 85 -15.11 -8.41 -20.77
N ASP A 86 -14.40 -9.49 -21.07
CA ASP A 86 -14.65 -10.77 -20.41
C ASP A 86 -13.94 -10.85 -19.05
N TRP A 87 -14.71 -10.61 -17.98
CA TRP A 87 -14.26 -10.75 -16.60
C TRP A 87 -13.71 -12.16 -16.30
N THR A 88 -14.09 -13.19 -17.08
CA THR A 88 -13.61 -14.56 -16.87
C THR A 88 -12.11 -14.68 -17.13
N ASP A 89 -11.53 -13.85 -18.00
CA ASP A 89 -10.08 -13.84 -18.25
C ASP A 89 -9.32 -13.22 -17.08
N ASN A 90 -9.86 -12.16 -16.47
CA ASN A 90 -9.33 -11.63 -15.21
C ASN A 90 -9.37 -12.66 -14.09
N TRP A 91 -10.49 -13.37 -13.95
CA TRP A 91 -10.65 -14.44 -12.98
C TRP A 91 -9.62 -15.56 -13.21
N ARG A 92 -9.48 -16.04 -14.45
CA ARG A 92 -8.47 -17.06 -14.79
C ARG A 92 -7.07 -16.57 -14.47
N ARG A 93 -6.71 -15.35 -14.85
CA ARG A 93 -5.39 -14.76 -14.60
C ARG A 93 -5.10 -14.61 -13.10
N ALA A 94 -6.10 -14.21 -12.32
CA ALA A 94 -6.02 -14.13 -10.87
C ALA A 94 -5.84 -15.53 -10.23
N ALA A 95 -6.59 -16.53 -10.70
CA ALA A 95 -6.47 -17.91 -10.24
C ALA A 95 -5.11 -18.53 -10.58
N THR A 96 -4.58 -18.27 -11.79
CA THR A 96 -3.26 -18.77 -12.18
C THR A 96 -2.13 -18.07 -11.43
N ALA A 97 -2.29 -16.81 -11.02
CA ALA A 97 -1.32 -16.09 -10.19
C ALA A 97 -1.10 -16.72 -8.80
N LEU A 98 -2.09 -17.46 -8.29
CA LEU A 98 -1.95 -18.22 -7.03
C LEU A 98 -1.12 -19.50 -7.21
N SER A 99 -0.93 -19.97 -8.45
CA SER A 99 -0.09 -21.14 -8.70
C SER A 99 1.39 -20.84 -8.38
N ALA A 100 2.11 -21.86 -7.90
CA ALA A 100 3.50 -21.72 -7.48
C ALA A 100 4.43 -21.26 -8.62
N ASN A 101 4.05 -21.50 -9.88
CA ASN A 101 4.92 -21.27 -11.04
C ASN A 101 4.80 -19.87 -11.65
N GLN A 102 3.75 -19.10 -11.35
CA GLN A 102 3.47 -17.83 -12.03
C GLN A 102 3.71 -16.59 -11.14
N TRP A 103 4.96 -16.43 -10.70
CA TRP A 103 5.33 -15.28 -9.84
C TRP A 103 5.22 -13.95 -10.58
N GLU A 104 5.51 -13.93 -11.89
CA GLU A 104 5.54 -12.71 -12.69
C GLU A 104 4.17 -12.03 -12.71
N VAL A 105 3.11 -12.82 -12.95
CA VAL A 105 1.72 -12.35 -12.92
C VAL A 105 1.36 -11.79 -11.55
N LEU A 106 1.74 -12.49 -10.47
CA LEU A 106 1.50 -12.04 -9.10
C LEU A 106 2.25 -10.72 -8.81
N SER A 107 3.51 -10.61 -9.22
CA SER A 107 4.31 -9.39 -9.01
C SER A 107 3.77 -8.18 -9.77
N ALA A 108 3.26 -8.41 -10.99
CA ALA A 108 2.57 -7.38 -11.75
C ALA A 108 1.29 -6.93 -11.01
N GLY A 109 0.51 -7.88 -10.47
CA GLY A 109 -0.65 -7.60 -9.63
C GLY A 109 -0.32 -6.79 -8.37
N ILE A 110 0.80 -7.09 -7.70
CA ILE A 110 1.27 -6.31 -6.55
C ILE A 110 1.68 -4.89 -6.96
N GLN A 111 2.28 -4.71 -8.14
CA GLN A 111 2.62 -3.37 -8.62
C GLN A 111 1.39 -2.55 -8.99
N THR A 112 0.39 -3.16 -9.64
CA THR A 112 -0.88 -2.48 -9.96
C THR A 112 -1.64 -2.13 -8.68
N SER A 113 -1.60 -2.98 -7.64
CA SER A 113 -2.23 -2.66 -6.35
C SER A 113 -1.60 -1.47 -5.65
N MET A 114 -0.27 -1.32 -5.70
CA MET A 114 0.41 -0.13 -5.20
C MET A 114 -0.02 1.13 -5.97
N ALA A 115 -0.16 1.04 -7.28
CA ALA A 115 -0.65 2.15 -8.09
C ALA A 115 -2.10 2.50 -7.74
N TYR A 116 -2.96 1.50 -7.59
CA TYR A 116 -4.37 1.66 -7.23
C TYR A 116 -4.55 2.29 -5.85
N GLN A 117 -3.79 1.87 -4.84
CA GLN A 117 -3.83 2.50 -3.52
C GLN A 117 -3.39 3.98 -3.57
N ARG A 118 -2.41 4.32 -4.43
CA ARG A 118 -1.99 5.72 -4.63
C ARG A 118 -3.07 6.55 -5.31
N THR A 119 -3.80 5.99 -6.27
CA THR A 119 -4.91 6.71 -6.93
C THR A 119 -6.05 6.95 -5.95
N ILE A 120 -6.43 5.96 -5.12
CA ILE A 120 -7.42 6.12 -4.06
C ILE A 120 -7.01 7.26 -3.11
N LEU A 121 -5.78 7.25 -2.60
CA LEU A 121 -5.30 8.29 -1.68
C LEU A 121 -5.33 9.69 -2.33
N THR A 122 -4.99 9.78 -3.61
CA THR A 122 -5.02 11.04 -4.36
C THR A 122 -6.46 11.52 -4.57
N GLN A 123 -7.37 10.62 -4.93
CA GLN A 123 -8.79 10.93 -5.10
C GLN A 123 -9.44 11.37 -3.80
N VAL A 124 -9.20 10.66 -2.70
CA VAL A 124 -9.66 11.04 -1.36
C VAL A 124 -9.11 12.41 -0.97
N GLY A 125 -7.84 12.69 -1.28
CA GLY A 125 -7.23 14.02 -1.08
C GLY A 125 -7.98 15.13 -1.81
N LYS A 126 -8.34 14.91 -3.08
CA LYS A 126 -9.14 15.85 -3.89
C LYS A 126 -10.56 16.02 -3.34
N SER A 127 -11.24 14.93 -2.99
CA SER A 127 -12.60 15.02 -2.43
C SER A 127 -12.62 15.72 -1.06
N ARG A 128 -11.60 15.51 -0.22
CA ARG A 128 -11.50 16.18 1.09
C ARG A 128 -11.34 17.70 0.98
N THR A 129 -10.63 18.20 -0.03
CA THR A 129 -10.51 19.65 -0.24
C THR A 129 -11.79 20.26 -0.79
N VAL A 130 -12.60 19.51 -1.54
CA VAL A 130 -13.93 19.93 -2.00
C VAL A 130 -14.90 20.06 -0.83
N VAL A 131 -14.95 19.07 0.08
CA VAL A 131 -15.82 19.10 1.28
C VAL A 131 -15.38 20.20 2.27
N SER A 132 -14.08 20.49 2.34
CA SER A 132 -13.55 21.54 3.24
C SER A 132 -13.72 22.97 2.72
N ARG A 133 -14.15 23.19 1.47
CA ARG A 133 -14.52 24.53 1.00
C ARG A 133 -15.89 24.87 1.60
N PRO A 134 -16.01 25.87 2.50
CA PRO A 134 -17.34 26.35 2.87
C PRO A 134 -18.03 26.86 1.60
N GLN A 135 -19.27 26.40 1.36
CA GLN A 135 -20.15 26.93 0.32
C GLN A 135 -20.47 28.41 0.62
N LYS A 136 -19.52 29.31 0.35
CA LYS A 136 -19.77 30.76 0.30
C LYS A 136 -19.88 31.18 -1.15
N LEU A 137 -20.91 30.71 -1.85
CA LEU A 137 -21.33 31.28 -3.14
C LEU A 137 -22.67 30.69 -3.57
N LEU A 138 -23.72 30.97 -2.79
CA LEU A 138 -25.11 30.84 -3.28
C LEU A 138 -26.07 31.83 -2.59
N ARG A 139 -25.63 33.08 -2.41
CA ARG A 139 -26.50 34.22 -2.06
C ARG A 139 -25.94 35.52 -2.63
N VAL A 140 -25.98 35.69 -3.95
CA VAL A 140 -26.08 37.01 -4.60
C VAL A 140 -26.76 36.81 -5.95
N LEU A 141 -28.08 36.57 -5.92
CA LEU A 141 -29.02 36.87 -7.00
C LEU A 141 -30.37 37.13 -6.31
N ASP A 142 -30.44 38.25 -5.61
CA ASP A 142 -31.64 39.07 -5.44
C ASP A 142 -31.35 40.39 -6.15
#